data_AF-A0A454JEK5-F1
#
_entry.id   AF-A0A454JEK5-F1
#
_cell.length_a   1.000
_cell.length_b   1.000
_cell.length_c   1.000
_cell.angle_alpha   90.00
_cell.angle_beta   90.00
_cell.angle_gamma   90.00
#
_symmetry.space_group_name_H-M   'P 1'
#
loop_
_entity.id
_entity.type
_entity.pdbx_description
1 polymer ?
#
loop_
_entity_poly.entity_id
_entity_poly.type
_entity_poly.pdbx_seq_one_letter_code
_entity_poly.pdbx_strand_id
1 'polypeptide(L)'
;MNQHEFISQLQEALSRLPESERQDIVADYQEYFRDGLAAGRSEADIAAALGDPQQLARELMARHHMARWESRKSVGNLLSVVGSIAGLGVLNFLLAIPFLFYLWLLTMGALASTGILIGGVVLFATLASNALFGWPGIQEARDFRTLWSSYEQAGPSANIHIRGSNGERVDVVRDASAGRVSVHIESSDGSVSVQRSASEARGVLRSVNEDGQLDDNELNIGISHEGAWIAVVLMIVVGAGGLCLCYWMARWTWRGLLAYGRYQLGMLVKARGLDG
;
A
#
# COMPACT_ATOMS: atom_id res chain seq x y z
N MET A 1 -25.33 -4.19 78.58
CA MET A 1 -25.64 -4.95 77.36
C MET A 1 -25.08 -6.35 77.52
N ASN A 2 -25.86 -7.38 77.17
CA ASN A 2 -25.41 -8.78 77.17
C ASN A 2 -24.89 -9.17 75.78
N GLN A 3 -24.29 -10.36 75.65
CA GLN A 3 -23.72 -10.82 74.38
C GLN A 3 -24.75 -10.83 73.24
N HIS A 4 -25.96 -11.34 73.50
CA HIS A 4 -27.01 -11.48 72.49
C HIS A 4 -27.46 -10.14 71.93
N GLU A 5 -27.61 -9.15 72.81
CA GLU A 5 -28.00 -7.78 72.48
C GLU A 5 -26.91 -7.05 71.68
N PHE A 6 -25.62 -7.23 72.04
CA PHE A 6 -24.48 -6.66 71.28
C PHE A 6 -24.44 -7.23 69.86
N ILE A 7 -24.52 -8.56 69.73
CA ILE A 7 -24.42 -9.24 68.44
C ILE A 7 -25.61 -8.92 67.54
N SER A 8 -26.82 -8.85 68.07
CA SER A 8 -28.02 -8.48 67.30
C SER A 8 -27.89 -7.07 66.71
N GLN A 9 -27.43 -6.10 67.51
CA GLN A 9 -27.24 -4.73 67.04
C GLN A 9 -26.09 -4.63 66.02
N LEU A 10 -24.99 -5.38 66.21
CA LEU A 10 -23.89 -5.44 65.26
C LEU A 10 -24.36 -6.03 63.91
N GLN A 11 -25.15 -7.12 63.93
CA GLN A 11 -25.66 -7.77 62.73
C GLN A 11 -26.62 -6.87 61.94
N GLU A 12 -27.47 -6.10 62.63
CA GLU A 12 -28.36 -5.11 62.01
C GLU A 12 -27.56 -3.96 61.37
N ALA A 13 -26.55 -3.45 62.09
CA ALA A 13 -25.69 -2.38 61.59
C ALA A 13 -24.81 -2.82 60.40
N LEU A 14 -24.47 -4.11 60.30
CA LEU A 14 -23.74 -4.72 59.18
C LEU A 14 -24.64 -5.19 58.02
N SER A 15 -25.95 -4.92 58.04
CA SER A 15 -26.93 -5.38 57.02
C SER A 15 -26.61 -4.99 55.57
N ARG A 16 -25.71 -4.01 55.36
CA ARG A 16 -25.26 -3.58 54.03
C ARG A 16 -24.15 -4.46 53.44
N LEU A 17 -23.56 -5.36 54.24
CA LEU A 17 -22.58 -6.35 53.77
C LEU A 17 -23.29 -7.63 53.26
N PRO A 18 -22.66 -8.38 52.34
CA PRO A 18 -23.12 -9.71 51.95
C PRO A 18 -23.30 -10.62 53.18
N GLU A 19 -24.30 -11.51 53.13
CA GLU A 19 -24.63 -12.42 54.24
C GLU A 19 -23.42 -13.21 54.75
N SER A 20 -22.60 -13.76 53.85
CA SER A 20 -21.42 -14.54 54.24
C SER A 20 -20.41 -13.72 55.04
N GLU A 21 -20.06 -12.52 54.57
CA GLU A 21 -19.10 -11.64 55.25
C GLU A 21 -19.63 -11.18 56.62
N ARG A 22 -20.93 -10.90 56.70
CA ARG A 22 -21.57 -10.53 57.97
C ARG A 22 -21.56 -11.69 58.97
N GLN A 23 -21.81 -12.92 58.50
CA GLN A 23 -21.76 -14.12 59.36
C GLN A 23 -20.35 -14.38 59.88
N ASP A 24 -19.33 -14.22 59.03
CA ASP A 24 -17.92 -14.39 59.42
C ASP A 24 -17.54 -13.38 60.51
N ILE A 25 -17.84 -12.09 60.31
CA ILE A 25 -17.56 -11.04 61.30
C ILE A 25 -18.31 -11.32 62.61
N VAL A 26 -19.58 -11.72 62.55
CA VAL A 26 -20.36 -12.05 63.75
C VAL A 26 -19.78 -13.25 64.49
N ALA A 27 -19.30 -14.28 63.78
CA ALA A 27 -18.70 -15.45 64.37
C ALA A 27 -17.41 -15.10 65.14
N ASP A 28 -16.55 -14.23 64.59
CA ASP A 28 -15.33 -13.76 65.24
C ASP A 28 -15.63 -13.06 66.57
N TYR A 29 -16.64 -12.19 66.61
CA TYR A 29 -17.03 -11.52 67.84
C TYR A 29 -17.72 -12.46 68.84
N GLN A 30 -18.50 -13.44 68.37
CA GLN A 30 -19.05 -14.48 69.25
C GLN A 30 -17.95 -15.31 69.93
N GLU A 31 -16.89 -15.64 69.19
CA GLU A 31 -15.70 -16.30 69.73
C GLU A 31 -14.97 -15.40 70.75
N TYR A 32 -14.82 -14.11 70.46
CA TYR A 32 -14.24 -13.15 71.41
C TYR A 32 -15.01 -13.07 72.73
N PHE A 33 -16.35 -13.07 72.67
CA PHE A 33 -17.18 -13.12 73.88
C PHE A 33 -17.00 -14.43 74.65
N ARG A 34 -16.93 -15.57 73.94
CA ARG A 34 -16.70 -16.89 74.55
C ARG A 34 -15.36 -16.95 75.29
N ASP A 35 -14.31 -16.40 74.68
CA ASP A 35 -12.97 -16.39 75.26
C ASP A 35 -12.88 -15.45 76.48
N GLY A 36 -13.54 -14.29 76.41
CA GLY A 36 -13.64 -13.37 77.54
C GLY A 36 -14.40 -13.96 78.74
N LEU A 37 -15.47 -14.71 78.47
CA LEU A 37 -16.22 -15.45 79.50
C LEU A 37 -15.36 -16.56 80.12
N ALA A 38 -14.61 -17.31 79.31
CA ALA A 38 -13.68 -18.33 79.80
C ALA A 38 -12.55 -17.75 80.66
N ALA A 39 -12.13 -16.50 80.40
CA ALA A 39 -11.19 -15.74 81.21
C ALA A 39 -11.81 -15.14 82.49
N GLY A 40 -13.08 -15.40 82.79
CA GLY A 40 -13.77 -14.95 83.99
C GLY A 40 -14.27 -13.50 83.95
N ARG A 41 -14.30 -12.85 82.77
CA ARG A 41 -14.91 -11.52 82.59
C ARG A 41 -16.42 -11.64 82.44
N SER A 42 -17.17 -10.65 82.92
CA SER A 42 -18.61 -10.61 82.68
C SER A 42 -18.92 -10.15 81.24
N GLU A 43 -20.07 -10.58 80.69
CA GLU A 43 -20.49 -10.14 79.34
C GLU A 43 -20.59 -8.61 79.23
N ALA A 44 -21.00 -7.94 80.30
CA ALA A 44 -21.12 -6.49 80.34
C ALA A 44 -19.76 -5.80 80.22
N ASP A 45 -18.71 -6.36 80.82
CA ASP A 45 -17.35 -5.82 80.74
C ASP A 45 -16.72 -6.05 79.36
N ILE A 46 -17.08 -7.15 78.68
CA ILE A 46 -16.63 -7.45 77.32
C ILE A 46 -17.30 -6.50 76.34
N ALA A 47 -18.62 -6.32 76.46
CA ALA A 47 -19.37 -5.36 75.63
C ALA A 47 -18.89 -3.92 75.84
N ALA A 48 -18.60 -3.51 77.07
CA ALA A 48 -18.05 -2.19 77.37
C ALA A 48 -16.66 -1.96 76.76
N ALA A 49 -15.83 -3.01 76.69
CA ALA A 49 -14.51 -2.94 76.07
C ALA A 49 -14.58 -2.86 74.53
N LEU A 50 -15.60 -3.45 73.92
CA LEU A 50 -15.85 -3.38 72.47
C LEU A 50 -16.52 -2.07 72.04
N GLY A 51 -17.21 -1.38 72.96
CA GLY A 51 -17.84 -0.09 72.71
C GLY A 51 -19.21 -0.18 72.05
N ASP A 52 -19.57 0.83 71.26
CA ASP A 52 -20.87 0.93 70.58
C ASP A 52 -20.89 0.07 69.29
N PRO A 53 -21.76 -0.96 69.18
CA PRO A 53 -21.82 -1.85 68.03
C PRO A 53 -22.11 -1.10 66.71
N GLN A 54 -22.81 0.03 66.76
CA GLN A 54 -23.09 0.83 65.56
C GLN A 54 -21.86 1.61 65.06
N GLN A 55 -20.96 2.02 65.96
CA GLN A 55 -19.71 2.68 65.59
C GLN A 55 -18.71 1.67 65.05
N LEU A 56 -18.62 0.52 65.70
CA LEU A 56 -17.79 -0.60 65.25
C LEU A 56 -18.18 -1.07 63.85
N ALA A 57 -19.49 -1.23 63.58
CA ALA A 57 -19.99 -1.58 62.25
C ALA A 57 -19.63 -0.53 61.18
N ARG A 58 -19.68 0.76 61.52
CA ARG A 58 -19.30 1.84 60.61
C ARG A 58 -17.81 1.80 60.26
N GLU A 59 -16.96 1.53 61.25
CA GLU A 59 -15.52 1.39 61.04
C GLU A 59 -15.19 0.17 60.16
N LEU A 60 -15.79 -0.99 60.45
CA LEU A 60 -15.64 -2.21 59.67
C LEU A 60 -16.09 -2.00 58.21
N MET A 61 -17.26 -1.39 58.00
CA MET A 61 -17.76 -1.09 56.66
C MET A 61 -16.86 -0.12 55.89
N ALA A 62 -16.29 0.89 56.55
CA ALA A 62 -15.36 1.83 55.91
C ALA A 62 -14.09 1.13 55.41
N ARG A 63 -13.51 0.23 56.22
CA ARG A 63 -12.33 -0.59 55.84
C ARG A 63 -12.65 -1.53 54.68
N HIS A 64 -13.80 -2.20 54.71
CA HIS A 64 -14.23 -3.10 53.62
C HIS A 64 -14.55 -2.36 52.32
N HIS A 65 -15.13 -1.16 52.39
CA HIS A 65 -15.44 -0.37 51.20
C HIS A 65 -14.17 0.09 50.47
N MET A 66 -13.12 0.49 51.18
CA MET A 66 -11.83 0.86 50.58
C MET A 66 -11.15 -0.33 49.89
N ALA A 67 -11.08 -1.50 50.54
CA ALA A 67 -10.50 -2.71 49.95
C ALA A 67 -11.26 -3.18 48.69
N ARG A 68 -12.59 -3.05 48.68
CA ARG A 68 -13.44 -3.41 47.53
C ARG A 68 -13.36 -2.39 46.38
N TRP A 69 -13.00 -1.13 46.67
CA TRP A 69 -12.79 -0.10 45.65
C TRP A 69 -11.49 -0.34 44.87
N GLU A 70 -10.44 -0.84 45.53
CA GLU A 70 -9.20 -1.26 44.88
C GLU A 70 -9.40 -2.53 44.03
N SER A 71 -10.20 -3.49 44.50
CA SER A 71 -10.44 -4.73 43.76
C SER A 71 -11.39 -4.59 42.55
N ARG A 72 -12.33 -3.62 42.56
CA ARG A 72 -13.17 -3.31 41.39
C ARG A 72 -12.46 -2.51 40.29
N LYS A 73 -11.28 -1.92 40.55
CA LYS A 73 -10.34 -1.53 39.49
C LYS A 73 -9.57 -2.75 38.98
N SER A 74 -10.30 -3.83 38.67
CA SER A 74 -9.74 -5.05 38.09
C SER A 74 -8.96 -4.67 36.85
N VAL A 75 -7.64 -4.66 36.99
CA VAL A 75 -6.66 -4.43 35.93
C VAL A 75 -6.91 -5.34 34.73
N GLY A 76 -7.54 -6.49 34.92
CA GLY A 76 -7.98 -7.38 33.84
C GLY A 76 -9.12 -6.79 32.98
N ASN A 77 -10.10 -6.13 33.59
CA ASN A 77 -11.19 -5.49 32.83
C ASN A 77 -10.68 -4.25 32.09
N LEU A 78 -9.78 -3.47 32.71
CA LEU A 78 -9.05 -2.36 32.08
C LEU A 78 -8.15 -2.85 30.93
N LEU A 79 -7.44 -3.97 31.08
CA LEU A 79 -6.67 -4.58 30.00
C LEU A 79 -7.56 -5.03 28.84
N SER A 80 -8.76 -5.55 29.12
CA SER A 80 -9.70 -5.94 28.07
C SER A 80 -10.21 -4.73 27.27
N VAL A 81 -10.46 -3.61 27.95
CA VAL A 81 -10.89 -2.35 27.32
C VAL A 81 -9.73 -1.72 26.54
N VAL A 82 -8.53 -1.67 27.11
CA VAL A 82 -7.32 -1.20 26.44
C VAL A 82 -6.98 -2.10 25.25
N GLY A 83 -7.11 -3.41 25.38
CA GLY A 83 -6.93 -4.38 24.29
C GLY A 83 -7.97 -4.22 23.19
N SER A 84 -9.22 -3.90 23.53
CA SER A 84 -10.27 -3.60 22.55
C SER A 84 -10.03 -2.29 21.80
N ILE A 85 -9.59 -1.24 22.50
CA ILE A 85 -9.21 0.06 21.90
C ILE A 85 -7.94 -0.09 21.04
N ALA A 86 -6.94 -0.82 21.53
CA ALA A 86 -5.71 -1.11 20.79
C ALA A 86 -6.00 -1.99 19.57
N GLY A 87 -6.90 -2.97 19.69
CA GLY A 87 -7.35 -3.83 18.58
C GLY A 87 -8.07 -3.04 17.49
N LEU A 88 -8.90 -2.06 17.85
CA LEU A 88 -9.48 -1.11 16.88
C LEU A 88 -8.41 -0.28 16.17
N GLY A 89 -7.37 0.16 16.90
CA GLY A 89 -6.23 0.88 16.33
C GLY A 89 -5.42 0.02 15.34
N VAL A 90 -5.10 -1.22 15.73
CA VAL A 90 -4.37 -2.18 14.88
C VAL A 90 -5.19 -2.57 13.67
N LEU A 91 -6.49 -2.82 13.82
CA LEU A 91 -7.38 -3.12 12.70
C LEU A 91 -7.47 -1.94 11.72
N ASN A 92 -7.59 -0.71 12.24
CA ASN A 92 -7.57 0.49 11.41
C ASN A 92 -6.22 0.67 10.71
N PHE A 93 -5.10 0.39 11.38
CA PHE A 93 -3.77 0.45 10.77
C PHE A 93 -3.58 -0.62 9.69
N LEU A 94 -4.05 -1.84 9.95
CA LEU A 94 -4.03 -2.94 8.99
C LEU A 94 -4.88 -2.62 7.75
N LEU A 95 -6.02 -1.94 7.91
CA LEU A 95 -6.85 -1.43 6.81
C LEU A 95 -6.23 -0.23 6.10
N ALA A 96 -5.47 0.60 6.83
CA ALA A 96 -4.82 1.79 6.27
C ALA A 96 -3.67 1.43 5.32
N ILE A 97 -2.92 0.36 5.57
CA ILE A 97 -1.82 -0.08 4.70
C ILE A 97 -2.25 -0.33 3.25
N PRO A 98 -3.23 -1.21 2.94
CA PRO A 98 -3.68 -1.43 1.56
C PRO A 98 -4.32 -0.19 0.96
N PHE A 99 -5.00 0.63 1.78
CA PHE A 99 -5.56 1.91 1.33
C PHE A 99 -4.47 2.92 0.91
N LEU A 100 -3.39 3.05 1.70
CA LEU A 100 -2.24 3.88 1.38
C LEU A 100 -1.49 3.36 0.15
N PHE A 101 -1.34 2.05 0.04
CA PHE A 101 -0.75 1.43 -1.15
C PHE A 101 -1.56 1.73 -2.41
N TYR A 102 -2.90 1.66 -2.32
CA TYR A 102 -3.79 2.05 -3.41
C TYR A 102 -3.62 3.54 -3.79
N LEU A 103 -3.56 4.44 -2.81
CA LEU A 103 -3.34 5.87 -3.07
C LEU A 103 -1.99 6.14 -3.73
N TRP A 104 -0.94 5.44 -3.29
CA TRP A 104 0.39 5.53 -3.88
C TRP A 104 0.43 5.02 -5.32
N LEU A 105 -0.25 3.90 -5.60
CA LEU A 105 -0.38 3.39 -6.96
C LEU A 105 -1.16 4.36 -7.86
N LEU A 106 -2.19 4.99 -7.32
CA LEU A 106 -2.98 6.00 -8.03
C LEU A 106 -2.14 7.24 -8.38
N THR A 107 -1.28 7.72 -7.47
CA THR A 107 -0.40 8.86 -7.76
C THR A 107 0.67 8.51 -8.80
N MET A 108 1.25 7.30 -8.72
CA MET A 108 2.19 6.81 -9.74
C MET A 108 1.53 6.68 -11.11
N GLY A 109 0.31 6.13 -11.16
CA GLY A 109 -0.48 6.05 -12.39
C GLY A 109 -0.76 7.42 -13.00
N ALA A 110 -1.14 8.40 -12.17
CA ALA A 110 -1.36 9.78 -12.63
C ALA A 110 -0.08 10.42 -13.17
N LEU A 111 1.07 10.22 -12.49
CA LEU A 111 2.36 10.74 -12.94
C LEU A 111 2.77 10.14 -14.30
N ALA A 112 2.67 8.81 -14.43
CA ALA A 112 2.97 8.11 -15.67
C ALA A 112 2.06 8.59 -16.81
N SER A 113 0.76 8.71 -16.55
CA SER A 113 -0.21 9.17 -17.55
C SER A 113 0.04 10.62 -17.98
N THR A 114 0.43 11.48 -17.04
CA THR A 114 0.86 12.86 -17.34
C THR A 114 2.11 12.86 -18.23
N GLY A 115 3.12 12.05 -17.90
CA GLY A 115 4.35 11.93 -18.69
C GLY A 115 4.08 11.47 -20.12
N ILE A 116 3.23 10.45 -20.29
CA ILE A 116 2.79 9.95 -21.60
C ILE A 116 2.07 11.06 -22.38
N LEU A 117 1.16 11.80 -21.74
CA LEU A 117 0.43 12.88 -22.39
C LEU A 117 1.37 14.01 -22.83
N ILE A 118 2.25 14.48 -21.95
CA ILE A 118 3.22 15.53 -22.27
C ILE A 118 4.14 15.07 -23.42
N GLY A 119 4.67 13.85 -23.34
CA GLY A 119 5.48 13.27 -24.40
C GLY A 119 4.75 13.21 -25.74
N GLY A 120 3.49 12.75 -25.74
CA GLY A 120 2.64 12.73 -26.92
C GLY A 120 2.41 14.14 -27.51
N VAL A 121 2.10 15.13 -26.68
CA VAL A 121 1.88 16.52 -27.13
C VAL A 121 3.15 17.14 -27.70
N VAL A 122 4.31 16.94 -27.05
CA VAL A 122 5.60 17.45 -27.55
C VAL A 122 5.97 16.80 -28.87
N LEU A 123 5.80 15.48 -29.01
CA LEU A 123 6.04 14.77 -30.26
C LEU A 123 5.10 15.24 -31.36
N PHE A 124 3.81 15.42 -31.05
CA PHE A 124 2.84 15.95 -31.99
C PHE A 124 3.23 17.34 -32.48
N ALA A 125 3.59 18.25 -31.57
CA ALA A 125 4.05 19.59 -31.91
C ALA A 125 5.30 19.56 -32.79
N THR A 126 6.22 18.63 -32.52
CA THR A 126 7.45 18.47 -33.30
C THR A 126 7.17 17.96 -34.71
N LEU A 127 6.34 16.92 -34.86
CA LEU A 127 5.94 16.38 -36.16
C LEU A 127 5.11 17.40 -36.96
N ALA A 128 4.17 18.10 -36.31
CA ALA A 128 3.35 19.12 -36.95
C ALA A 128 4.17 20.32 -37.39
N SER A 129 5.11 20.78 -36.56
CA SER A 129 6.01 21.88 -36.91
C SER A 129 6.89 21.51 -38.09
N ASN A 130 7.40 20.27 -38.13
CA ASN A 130 8.15 19.80 -39.28
C ASN A 130 7.28 19.70 -40.54
N ALA A 131 6.06 19.18 -40.44
CA ALA A 131 5.17 19.05 -41.59
C ALA A 131 4.75 20.42 -42.18
N LEU A 132 4.57 21.43 -41.34
CA LEU A 132 4.12 22.76 -41.75
C LEU A 132 5.25 23.71 -42.14
N PHE A 133 6.37 23.65 -41.43
CA PHE A 133 7.46 24.62 -41.53
C PHE A 133 8.81 24.00 -41.90
N GLY A 134 8.92 22.67 -42.00
CA GLY A 134 10.18 21.97 -42.25
C GLY A 134 11.15 21.98 -41.07
N TRP A 135 10.73 22.50 -39.91
CA TRP A 135 11.57 22.69 -38.73
C TRP A 135 10.92 22.12 -37.47
N PRO A 136 11.66 21.41 -36.58
CA PRO A 136 13.06 21.04 -36.71
C PRO A 136 13.28 20.03 -37.85
N GLY A 137 14.45 20.03 -38.47
CA GLY A 137 14.80 19.04 -39.48
C GLY A 137 14.93 17.65 -38.85
N ILE A 138 13.90 16.80 -38.97
CA ILE A 138 13.87 15.46 -38.33
C ILE A 138 14.85 14.46 -38.99
N GLN A 139 15.78 14.93 -39.83
CA GLN A 139 16.82 14.10 -40.44
C GLN A 139 17.82 13.57 -39.39
N GLU A 140 17.98 14.26 -38.26
CA GLU A 140 18.85 13.84 -37.14
C GLU A 140 18.14 13.02 -36.04
N ALA A 141 16.81 13.03 -35.94
CA ALA A 141 16.11 12.27 -34.87
C ALA A 141 16.07 10.74 -35.10
N ARG A 142 16.81 10.23 -36.10
CA ARG A 142 17.19 8.80 -36.18
C ARG A 142 18.08 8.38 -34.99
N ASP A 143 18.64 9.34 -34.26
CA ASP A 143 19.44 9.13 -33.04
C ASP A 143 18.69 8.55 -31.83
N PHE A 144 17.36 8.52 -31.82
CA PHE A 144 16.67 7.79 -30.74
C PHE A 144 17.04 6.29 -30.74
N ARG A 145 17.32 5.73 -31.92
CA ARG A 145 17.78 4.34 -32.05
C ARG A 145 19.25 4.18 -31.63
N THR A 146 20.08 5.22 -31.80
CA THR A 146 21.51 5.20 -31.40
C THR A 146 21.68 5.23 -29.88
N LEU A 147 20.78 5.90 -29.16
CA LEU A 147 20.72 5.85 -27.69
C LEU A 147 20.55 4.42 -27.15
N TRP A 148 19.77 3.57 -27.83
CA TRP A 148 19.53 2.18 -27.44
C TRP A 148 20.47 1.16 -28.13
N SER A 149 21.16 1.56 -29.21
CA SER A 149 22.07 0.69 -29.98
C SER A 149 23.54 0.83 -29.57
N SER A 150 23.84 1.57 -28.51
CA SER A 150 25.19 1.76 -27.96
C SER A 150 25.82 0.47 -27.42
N TYR A 151 25.12 -0.67 -27.48
CA TYR A 151 25.58 -1.95 -26.93
C TYR A 151 26.34 -2.88 -27.88
N GLU A 152 26.52 -2.57 -29.17
CA GLU A 152 27.25 -3.49 -30.07
C GLU A 152 28.16 -2.77 -31.07
N GLN A 153 29.34 -2.35 -30.61
CA GLN A 153 30.44 -1.98 -31.52
C GLN A 153 31.83 -2.36 -31.00
N ALA A 154 31.94 -3.50 -30.31
CA ALA A 154 33.22 -4.07 -29.89
C ALA A 154 33.32 -5.58 -30.16
N GLY A 155 32.77 -6.04 -31.29
CA GLY A 155 33.05 -7.37 -31.83
C GLY A 155 34.11 -7.28 -32.94
N PRO A 156 35.02 -8.27 -33.09
CA PRO A 156 35.99 -8.27 -34.18
C PRO A 156 35.27 -8.17 -35.53
N SER A 157 35.79 -7.32 -36.42
CA SER A 157 35.33 -7.16 -37.81
C SER A 157 35.65 -8.41 -38.61
N ALA A 158 34.93 -9.49 -38.34
CA ALA A 158 35.05 -10.74 -39.09
C ALA A 158 34.23 -10.60 -40.37
N ASN A 159 34.93 -10.45 -41.49
CA ASN A 159 34.34 -10.67 -42.80
C ASN A 159 34.27 -12.17 -43.02
N ILE A 160 33.11 -12.66 -43.45
CA ILE A 160 32.90 -14.08 -43.73
C ILE A 160 32.84 -14.24 -45.23
N HIS A 161 33.74 -15.04 -45.78
CA HIS A 161 33.77 -15.39 -47.19
C HIS A 161 33.56 -16.90 -47.30
N ILE A 162 32.45 -17.31 -47.89
CA ILE A 162 32.13 -18.72 -48.17
C ILE A 162 32.14 -18.88 -49.68
N ARG A 163 32.87 -19.90 -50.17
CA ARG A 163 32.98 -20.19 -51.59
C ARG A 163 32.57 -21.64 -51.83
N GLY A 164 31.61 -21.85 -52.73
CA GLY A 164 31.14 -23.15 -53.18
C GLY A 164 32.09 -23.78 -54.20
N SER A 165 32.01 -25.10 -54.36
CA SER A 165 32.81 -25.83 -55.35
C SER A 165 32.43 -25.51 -56.80
N ASN A 166 31.22 -24.97 -57.01
CA ASN A 166 30.64 -24.73 -58.33
C ASN A 166 30.65 -23.24 -58.71
N GLY A 167 31.42 -22.43 -58.00
CA GLY A 167 31.55 -20.99 -58.28
C GLY A 167 30.61 -20.09 -57.47
N GLU A 168 29.70 -20.64 -56.66
CA GLU A 168 28.87 -19.83 -55.78
C GLU A 168 29.71 -19.14 -54.70
N ARG A 169 29.29 -17.96 -54.26
CA ARG A 169 29.95 -17.23 -53.17
C ARG A 169 28.97 -16.47 -52.29
N VAL A 170 29.30 -16.45 -51.00
CA VAL A 170 28.59 -15.67 -49.99
C VAL A 170 29.62 -14.84 -49.24
N ASP A 171 29.50 -13.52 -49.40
CA ASP A 171 30.37 -12.54 -48.77
C ASP A 171 29.56 -11.72 -47.75
N VAL A 172 29.89 -11.86 -46.47
CA VAL A 172 29.36 -11.00 -45.40
C VAL A 172 30.48 -10.04 -45.00
N VAL A 173 30.32 -8.78 -45.39
CA VAL A 173 31.30 -7.72 -45.13
C VAL A 173 30.72 -6.73 -44.13
N ARG A 174 31.47 -6.49 -43.05
CA ARG A 174 31.12 -5.48 -42.04
C ARG A 174 32.13 -4.33 -42.13
N ASP A 175 31.68 -3.19 -42.62
CA ASP A 175 32.43 -1.95 -42.59
C ASP A 175 32.17 -1.24 -41.26
N ALA A 176 33.12 -1.39 -40.33
CA ALA A 176 33.05 -0.76 -39.02
C ALA A 176 33.18 0.77 -39.08
N SER A 177 33.83 1.30 -40.13
CA SER A 177 34.03 2.75 -40.31
C SER A 177 32.78 3.45 -40.85
N ALA A 178 32.03 2.77 -41.73
CA ALA A 178 30.76 3.25 -42.26
C ALA A 178 29.54 2.75 -41.46
N GLY A 179 29.75 1.91 -40.44
CA GLY A 179 28.67 1.25 -39.69
C GLY A 179 27.78 0.39 -40.58
N ARG A 180 28.30 -0.18 -41.66
CA ARG A 180 27.52 -0.83 -42.70
C ARG A 180 27.77 -2.33 -42.72
N VAL A 181 26.71 -3.11 -42.85
CA VAL A 181 26.79 -4.56 -43.09
C VAL A 181 26.21 -4.84 -44.46
N SER A 182 26.97 -5.51 -45.31
CA SER A 182 26.51 -6.01 -46.60
C SER A 182 26.70 -7.51 -46.68
N VAL A 183 25.65 -8.20 -47.08
CA VAL A 183 25.67 -9.62 -47.46
C VAL A 183 25.51 -9.68 -48.96
N HIS A 184 26.44 -10.31 -49.66
CA HIS A 184 26.37 -10.53 -51.10
C HIS A 184 26.41 -12.03 -51.35
N ILE A 185 25.42 -12.54 -52.08
CA ILE A 185 25.28 -13.94 -52.47
C ILE A 185 25.30 -13.95 -53.99
N GLU A 186 26.18 -14.74 -54.59
CA GLU A 186 26.31 -14.88 -56.03
C GLU A 186 26.29 -16.37 -56.37
N SER A 187 25.47 -16.74 -57.35
CA SER A 187 25.27 -18.10 -57.86
C SER A 187 25.29 -18.08 -59.39
N SER A 188 25.27 -19.25 -60.03
CA SER A 188 25.13 -19.36 -61.50
C SER A 188 23.88 -18.64 -62.01
N ASP A 189 22.82 -18.65 -61.22
CA ASP A 189 21.49 -18.21 -61.61
C ASP A 189 21.23 -16.73 -61.29
N GLY A 190 22.24 -16.01 -60.77
CA GLY A 190 22.14 -14.58 -60.42
C GLY A 190 22.81 -14.21 -59.10
N SER A 191 22.64 -12.94 -58.69
CA SER A 191 23.19 -12.43 -57.44
C SER A 191 22.15 -11.68 -56.60
N VAL A 192 22.26 -11.78 -55.28
CA VAL A 192 21.44 -11.05 -54.32
C VAL A 192 22.36 -10.36 -53.33
N SER A 193 22.18 -9.05 -53.16
CA SER A 193 22.88 -8.28 -52.15
C SER A 193 21.89 -7.65 -51.18
N VAL A 194 22.19 -7.75 -49.90
CA VAL A 194 21.45 -7.13 -48.80
C VAL A 194 22.40 -6.18 -48.11
N GLN A 195 22.05 -4.90 -48.07
CA GLN A 195 22.86 -3.90 -47.42
C GLN A 195 22.06 -3.19 -46.34
N ARG A 196 22.66 -3.01 -45.17
CA ARG A 196 22.08 -2.26 -44.06
C ARG A 196 23.11 -1.31 -43.47
N SER A 197 22.78 -0.03 -43.40
CA SER A 197 23.57 0.97 -42.69
C SER A 197 23.11 1.07 -41.23
N ALA A 198 24.01 1.31 -40.29
CA ALA A 198 23.68 1.60 -38.90
C ALA A 198 22.97 2.96 -38.75
N SER A 199 23.27 3.91 -39.65
CA SER A 199 22.67 5.25 -39.66
C SER A 199 21.28 5.30 -40.33
N GLU A 200 20.87 4.24 -41.04
CA GLU A 200 19.62 4.21 -41.79
C GLU A 200 18.73 3.05 -41.36
N ALA A 201 17.45 3.34 -41.12
CA ALA A 201 16.45 2.29 -40.87
C ALA A 201 16.05 1.53 -42.15
N ARG A 202 16.64 1.88 -43.29
CA ARG A 202 16.41 1.27 -44.60
C ARG A 202 17.50 0.26 -44.89
N GLY A 203 17.10 -0.98 -45.13
CA GLY A 203 17.94 -1.96 -45.80
C GLY A 203 17.64 -1.93 -47.29
N VAL A 204 18.64 -2.10 -48.15
CA VAL A 204 18.44 -2.23 -49.59
C VAL A 204 18.66 -3.70 -49.94
N LEU A 205 17.67 -4.32 -50.58
CA LEU A 205 17.83 -5.57 -51.29
C LEU A 205 18.04 -5.24 -52.75
N ARG A 206 19.11 -5.77 -53.34
CA ARG A 206 19.26 -5.79 -54.80
C ARG A 206 19.38 -7.22 -55.26
N SER A 207 18.52 -7.64 -56.16
CA SER A 207 18.65 -8.91 -56.88
C SER A 207 18.94 -8.65 -58.35
N VAL A 208 19.85 -9.44 -58.90
CA VAL A 208 20.24 -9.42 -60.31
C VAL A 208 20.01 -10.82 -60.86
N ASN A 209 19.10 -10.95 -61.82
CA ASN A 209 18.82 -12.23 -62.49
C ASN A 209 19.81 -12.48 -63.64
N GLU A 210 19.81 -13.70 -64.20
CA GLU A 210 20.68 -14.11 -65.32
C GLU A 210 20.63 -13.17 -66.54
N ASP A 211 19.47 -12.57 -66.80
CA ASP A 211 19.25 -11.61 -67.91
C ASP A 211 19.85 -10.21 -67.65
N GLY A 212 20.50 -10.00 -66.50
CA GLY A 212 21.07 -8.71 -66.08
C GLY A 212 20.04 -7.69 -65.60
N GLN A 213 18.78 -8.10 -65.43
CA GLN A 213 17.71 -7.25 -64.90
C GLN A 213 17.92 -7.03 -63.40
N LEU A 214 18.02 -5.75 -63.00
CA LEU A 214 18.18 -5.31 -61.63
C LEU A 214 16.80 -5.08 -61.00
N ASP A 215 16.53 -5.74 -59.88
CA ASP A 215 15.40 -5.47 -59.00
C ASP A 215 15.89 -4.93 -57.67
N ASP A 216 15.70 -3.63 -57.47
CA ASP A 216 16.08 -2.89 -56.26
C ASP A 216 14.84 -2.73 -55.39
N ASN A 217 14.81 -3.44 -54.26
CA ASN A 217 13.70 -3.40 -53.32
C ASN A 217 14.14 -2.77 -51.99
N GLU A 218 13.47 -1.70 -51.57
CA GLU A 218 13.76 -1.02 -50.30
C GLU A 218 13.06 -1.75 -49.14
N LEU A 219 13.82 -2.34 -48.23
CA LEU A 219 13.32 -2.85 -46.97
C LEU A 219 13.23 -1.71 -45.95
N ASN A 220 12.03 -1.17 -45.76
CA ASN A 220 11.76 -0.22 -44.69
C ASN A 220 11.57 -0.98 -43.35
N ILE A 221 12.59 -0.94 -42.48
CA ILE A 221 12.57 -1.60 -41.14
C ILE A 221 12.41 -0.53 -40.03
N GLY A 222 11.69 0.55 -40.35
CA GLY A 222 11.37 1.66 -39.45
C GLY A 222 9.87 1.90 -39.31
N ILE A 223 9.47 2.65 -38.28
CA ILE A 223 8.09 3.14 -38.14
C ILE A 223 7.82 4.05 -39.33
N SER A 224 6.83 3.70 -40.16
CA SER A 224 6.44 4.52 -41.31
C SER A 224 6.02 5.92 -40.85
N HIS A 225 6.14 6.93 -41.71
CA HIS A 225 5.71 8.29 -41.39
C HIS A 225 4.24 8.32 -40.93
N GLU A 226 3.37 7.54 -41.58
CA GLU A 226 1.97 7.36 -41.18
C GLU A 226 1.83 6.64 -39.83
N GLY A 227 2.68 5.64 -39.56
CA GLY A 227 2.74 4.95 -38.28
C GLY A 227 3.17 5.85 -37.12
N ALA A 228 4.01 6.85 -37.36
CA ALA A 228 4.44 7.81 -36.34
C ALA A 228 3.28 8.71 -35.89
N TRP A 229 2.45 9.19 -36.82
CA TRP A 229 1.25 9.97 -36.50
C TRP A 229 0.25 9.16 -35.66
N ILE A 230 0.01 7.90 -36.05
CA ILE A 230 -0.88 7.00 -35.31
C ILE A 230 -0.34 6.77 -33.90
N ALA A 231 0.96 6.52 -33.74
CA ALA A 231 1.58 6.30 -32.44
C ALA A 231 1.47 7.54 -31.52
N VAL A 232 1.65 8.74 -32.06
CA VAL A 232 1.53 9.99 -31.30
C VAL A 232 0.09 10.24 -30.85
N VAL A 233 -0.89 10.07 -31.73
CA VAL A 233 -2.31 10.19 -31.37
C VAL A 233 -2.70 9.15 -30.31
N LEU A 234 -2.23 7.91 -30.47
CA LEU A 234 -2.45 6.85 -29.49
C LEU A 234 -1.87 7.23 -28.11
N MET A 235 -0.63 7.74 -28.06
CA MET A 235 -0.04 8.20 -26.79
C MET A 235 -0.87 9.30 -26.13
N ILE A 236 -1.34 10.28 -26.89
CA ILE A 236 -2.18 11.36 -26.34
C ILE A 236 -3.50 10.79 -25.80
N VAL A 237 -4.15 9.91 -26.55
CA VAL A 237 -5.43 9.28 -26.13
C VAL A 237 -5.23 8.42 -24.88
N VAL A 238 -4.18 7.60 -24.84
CA VAL A 238 -3.84 6.77 -23.68
C VAL A 238 -3.49 7.64 -22.46
N GLY A 239 -2.67 8.66 -22.63
CA GLY A 239 -2.29 9.59 -21.56
C GLY A 239 -3.47 10.41 -21.03
N ALA A 240 -4.37 10.88 -21.90
CA ALA A 240 -5.57 11.61 -21.50
C ALA A 240 -6.59 10.68 -20.82
N GLY A 241 -6.80 9.49 -21.38
CA GLY A 241 -7.68 8.46 -20.82
C GLY A 241 -7.24 8.00 -19.43
N GLY A 242 -5.94 7.73 -19.26
CA GLY A 242 -5.38 7.35 -17.96
C GLY A 242 -5.52 8.45 -16.91
N LEU A 243 -5.35 9.73 -17.29
CA LEU A 243 -5.58 10.86 -16.39
C LEU A 243 -7.05 11.02 -16.01
N CYS A 244 -7.95 10.85 -16.98
CA CYS A 244 -9.38 10.90 -16.75
C CYS A 244 -9.81 9.79 -15.78
N LEU A 245 -9.30 8.57 -15.98
CA LEU A 245 -9.54 7.44 -15.09
C LEU A 245 -9.01 7.71 -13.67
N CYS A 246 -7.76 8.19 -13.54
CA CYS A 246 -7.18 8.52 -12.24
C CYS A 246 -7.97 9.61 -11.51
N TYR A 247 -8.40 10.66 -12.23
CA TYR A 247 -9.24 11.72 -11.67
C TYR A 247 -10.61 11.20 -11.24
N TRP A 248 -11.23 10.33 -12.03
CA TRP A 248 -12.51 9.72 -11.71
C TRP A 248 -12.42 8.86 -10.44
N MET A 249 -11.38 8.02 -10.35
CA MET A 249 -11.10 7.21 -9.15
C MET A 249 -10.81 8.09 -7.92
N ALA A 250 -9.99 9.14 -8.07
CA ALA A 250 -9.71 10.09 -7.00
C ALA A 250 -10.97 10.82 -6.51
N ARG A 251 -11.89 11.15 -7.43
CA ARG A 251 -13.18 11.75 -7.07
C ARG A 251 -14.07 10.77 -6.28
N TRP A 252 -14.06 9.49 -6.65
CA TRP A 252 -14.79 8.46 -5.92
C TRP A 252 -14.22 8.22 -4.52
N THR A 253 -12.89 8.17 -4.39
CA THR A 253 -12.23 7.97 -3.09
C THR A 253 -12.47 9.16 -2.18
N TRP A 254 -12.41 10.39 -2.70
CA TRP A 254 -12.76 11.60 -1.96
C TRP A 254 -14.21 11.59 -1.47
N ARG A 255 -15.16 11.17 -2.32
CA ARG A 255 -16.58 11.03 -1.93
C ARG A 255 -16.78 9.97 -0.84
N GLY A 256 -16.10 8.84 -0.95
CA GLY A 256 -16.12 7.80 0.08
C GLY A 256 -15.56 8.30 1.41
N LEU A 257 -14.43 9.02 1.37
CA LEU A 257 -13.80 9.60 2.56
C LEU A 257 -14.71 10.64 3.23
N LEU A 258 -15.33 11.52 2.44
CA LEU A 258 -16.30 12.49 2.95
C LEU A 258 -17.55 11.82 3.54
N ALA A 259 -18.06 10.76 2.91
CA ALA A 259 -19.19 10.01 3.44
C ALA A 259 -18.85 9.35 4.79
N TYR A 260 -17.67 8.76 4.90
CA TYR A 260 -17.16 8.19 6.15
C TYR A 260 -16.97 9.26 7.23
N GLY A 261 -16.36 10.40 6.90
CA GLY A 261 -16.18 11.52 7.83
C GLY A 261 -17.52 12.08 8.32
N ARG A 262 -18.51 12.22 7.43
CA ARG A 262 -19.87 12.65 7.79
C ARG A 262 -20.58 11.64 8.70
N TYR A 263 -20.38 10.35 8.48
CA TYR A 263 -20.94 9.30 9.34
C TYR A 263 -20.37 9.36 10.77
N GLN A 264 -19.05 9.48 10.89
CA GLN A 264 -18.35 9.65 12.18
C GLN A 264 -18.82 10.92 12.91
N LEU A 265 -18.91 12.06 12.21
CA LEU A 265 -19.43 13.31 12.77
C LEU A 265 -20.90 13.17 13.20
N GLY A 266 -21.72 12.47 12.42
CA GLY A 266 -23.12 12.20 12.76
C GLY A 266 -23.27 11.39 14.05
N MET A 267 -22.43 10.38 14.26
CA MET A 267 -22.41 9.64 15.53
C MET A 267 -21.98 10.52 16.71
N LEU A 268 -20.97 11.37 16.54
CA LEU A 268 -20.50 12.27 17.59
C LEU A 268 -21.54 13.34 17.97
N VAL A 269 -22.26 13.88 16.97
CA VAL A 269 -23.36 14.82 17.20
C VAL A 269 -24.52 14.12 17.90
N LYS A 270 -24.89 12.91 17.48
CA LYS A 270 -25.95 12.12 18.13
C LYS A 270 -25.60 11.75 19.57
N ALA A 271 -24.34 11.45 19.86
CA ALA A 271 -23.86 11.17 21.20
C ALA A 271 -23.88 12.41 22.12
N ARG A 272 -23.65 13.62 21.58
CA ARG A 272 -23.76 14.88 22.35
C ARG A 272 -25.20 15.38 22.52
N GLY A 273 -26.13 14.93 21.68
CA GLY A 273 -27.52 15.39 21.67
C GLY A 273 -28.50 14.59 22.54
N LEU A 274 -28.02 13.64 23.36
CA LEU A 274 -28.87 12.81 24.23
C LEU A 274 -28.93 13.30 25.69
N ASP A 275 -28.32 14.45 26.00
CA ASP A 275 -28.35 15.08 27.34
C ASP A 275 -29.25 16.34 27.41
N GLY A 276 -30.17 16.52 26.46
CA GLY A 276 -31.08 17.68 26.36
C GLY A 276 -32.55 17.31 26.51
#